data_AF-A0A965WUF5-F1
#
_entry.id   AF-A0A965WUF5-F1
#
_cell.length_a   1.000
_cell.length_b   1.000
_cell.length_c   1.000
_cell.angle_alpha   90.00
_cell.angle_beta   90.00
_cell.angle_gamma   90.00
#
_symmetry.space_group_name_H-M   'P 1'
#
loop_
_entity.id
_entity.type
_entity.pdbx_description
1 polymer ?
#
loop_
_entity_poly.entity_id
_entity_poly.type
_entity_poly.pdbx_seq_one_letter_code
_entity_poly.pdbx_strand_id
1 'polypeptide(L)'
;IMRWLPSRAHDNGMFLIFSNGVGRDDNEVRTGNAMILDPYGETLAESKAVENDMVIAELDPTLLTASNGKRWMKTRRPELYSMLATRVGNEQDTRTVRFSYESTQE
;
A
#
# COMPACT_ATOMS: atom_id res chain seq x y z
N ILE A 1 -2.64 8.67 1.39
CA ILE A 1 -1.53 7.69 1.32
C ILE A 1 -1.07 7.28 2.73
N MET A 2 -0.70 8.24 3.59
CA MET A 2 -0.16 7.99 4.94
C MET A 2 -1.05 7.26 5.94
N ARG A 3 -2.34 7.05 5.66
CA ARG A 3 -3.23 6.28 6.54
C ARG A 3 -3.09 4.77 6.38
N TRP A 4 -2.80 4.29 5.18
CA TRP A 4 -2.84 2.85 4.86
C TRP A 4 -1.47 2.29 4.50
N LEU A 5 -0.59 3.11 3.93
CA LEU A 5 0.72 2.66 3.45
C LEU A 5 1.68 2.33 4.63
N PRO A 6 1.85 3.20 5.65
CA PRO A 6 2.56 2.85 6.87
C PRO A 6 1.99 1.63 7.60
N SER A 7 0.66 1.55 7.73
CA SER A 7 0.02 0.40 8.38
C SER A 7 0.33 -0.92 7.68
N ARG A 8 0.34 -0.94 6.34
CA ARG A 8 0.71 -2.15 5.58
C ARG A 8 2.15 -2.58 5.84
N ALA A 9 3.09 -1.64 5.87
CA ALA A 9 4.49 -1.91 6.16
C ALA A 9 4.66 -2.46 7.59
N HIS A 10 4.07 -1.76 8.57
CA HIS A 10 4.11 -2.11 9.99
C HIS A 10 3.47 -3.47 10.29
N ASP A 11 2.22 -3.69 9.87
CA ASP A 11 1.45 -4.87 10.24
C ASP A 11 2.01 -6.16 9.62
N ASN A 12 2.74 -6.04 8.51
CA ASN A 12 3.38 -7.17 7.85
C ASN A 12 4.90 -7.25 8.10
N GLY A 13 5.49 -6.27 8.80
CA GLY A 13 6.92 -6.22 9.09
C GLY A 13 7.76 -6.30 7.81
N MET A 14 7.49 -5.40 6.86
CA MET A 14 8.16 -5.36 5.56
C MET A 14 8.64 -3.96 5.22
N PHE A 15 9.77 -3.88 4.52
CA PHE A 15 10.10 -2.70 3.74
C PHE A 15 9.09 -2.55 2.61
N LEU A 16 8.62 -1.33 2.37
CA LEU A 16 7.61 -1.06 1.35
C LEU A 16 8.10 0.07 0.44
N ILE A 17 8.11 -0.19 -0.87
CA ILE A 17 8.40 0.80 -1.90
C ILE A 17 7.09 1.17 -2.57
N PHE A 18 6.77 2.46 -2.60
CA PHE A 18 5.61 3.01 -3.28
C PHE A 18 6.08 3.96 -4.38
N SER A 19 5.64 3.68 -5.61
CA SER A 19 5.87 4.55 -6.77
C SER A 19 4.52 4.87 -7.39
N ASN A 20 4.34 6.13 -7.77
CA ASN A 20 3.09 6.67 -8.26
C ASN A 20 3.38 7.76 -9.31
N GLY A 21 2.44 7.96 -10.23
CA GLY A 21 2.52 9.06 -11.20
C GLY A 21 2.47 10.42 -10.50
N VAL A 22 3.04 11.44 -11.14
CA VAL A 22 3.03 12.82 -10.67
C VAL A 22 2.62 13.76 -11.80
N GLY A 23 1.88 14.82 -11.46
CA GLY A 23 1.43 15.81 -12.42
C GLY A 23 0.09 15.45 -13.06
N ARG A 24 -0.24 16.14 -14.16
CA ARG A 24 -1.52 15.98 -14.85
C ARG A 24 -1.52 14.69 -15.67
N ASP A 25 -2.54 13.87 -15.47
CA ASP A 25 -2.83 12.64 -16.23
C ASP A 25 -4.27 12.72 -16.74
N ASP A 26 -4.44 13.13 -17.99
CA ASP A 26 -5.73 13.45 -18.62
C ASP A 26 -6.57 14.46 -17.80
N ASN A 27 -7.68 13.99 -17.21
CA ASN A 27 -8.59 14.76 -16.37
C ASN A 27 -8.29 14.63 -14.86
N GLU A 28 -7.23 13.91 -14.48
CA GLU A 28 -6.78 13.75 -13.10
C GLU A 28 -5.45 14.46 -12.83
N VAL A 29 -5.20 14.80 -11.56
CA VAL A 29 -3.87 15.22 -11.09
C VAL A 29 -3.34 14.13 -10.15
N ARG A 30 -2.22 13.52 -10.51
CA ARG A 30 -1.54 12.51 -9.72
C ARG A 30 -0.57 13.19 -8.76
N THR A 31 -0.62 12.79 -7.50
CA THR A 31 0.07 13.50 -6.41
C THR A 31 1.55 13.15 -6.29
N GLY A 32 2.05 12.15 -7.02
CA GLY A 32 3.39 11.61 -6.78
C GLY A 32 3.45 10.92 -5.42
N ASN A 33 4.31 11.44 -4.53
CA ASN A 33 4.64 10.86 -3.23
C ASN A 33 5.32 9.49 -3.33
N ALA A 34 6.19 9.29 -4.33
CA ALA A 34 7.05 8.11 -4.33
C ALA A 34 7.80 8.05 -3.00
N MET A 35 7.84 6.90 -2.34
CA MET A 35 8.44 6.77 -1.02
C MET A 35 8.89 5.35 -0.69
N ILE A 36 9.80 5.26 0.26
CA ILE A 36 10.30 4.02 0.84
C ILE A 36 9.98 4.05 2.34
N LEU A 37 9.33 3.00 2.82
CA LEU A 37 8.98 2.79 4.23
C LEU A 37 9.76 1.62 4.81
N ASP A 38 10.07 1.71 6.10
CA ASP A 38 10.66 0.63 6.88
C ASP A 38 9.60 -0.35 7.45
N PRO A 39 10.00 -1.47 8.07
CA PRO A 39 9.09 -2.44 8.69
C PRO A 39 8.26 -1.94 9.87
N TYR A 40 8.51 -0.72 10.36
CA TYR A 40 7.71 -0.05 11.40
C TYR A 40 6.76 0.99 10.81
N GLY A 41 6.77 1.18 9.49
CA GLY A 41 5.96 2.17 8.78
C GLY A 41 6.57 3.57 8.78
N GLU A 42 7.83 3.72 9.17
CA GLU A 42 8.54 4.99 9.12
C GLU A 42 8.99 5.29 7.69
N THR A 43 8.87 6.55 7.28
CA THR A 43 9.35 7.00 5.97
C THR A 43 10.86 7.16 5.99
N LEU A 44 11.56 6.31 5.22
CA LEU A 44 13.00 6.41 5.02
C LEU A 44 13.35 7.50 4.01
N ALA A 45 12.56 7.61 2.94
CA ALA A 45 12.70 8.65 1.94
C ALA A 45 11.38 8.87 1.20
N GLU A 46 11.08 10.11 0.81
CA GLU A 46 9.87 10.50 0.09
C GLU A 46 10.20 11.61 -0.91
N SER A 47 9.64 11.51 -2.13
CA SER A 47 9.63 12.58 -3.10
C SER A 47 8.49 13.55 -2.84
N LYS A 48 8.81 14.85 -2.90
CA LYS A 48 7.85 15.96 -2.91
C LYS A 48 7.84 16.71 -4.24
N ALA A 49 8.50 16.14 -5.26
CA ALA A 49 8.57 16.76 -6.57
C ALA A 49 7.19 16.76 -7.23
N VAL A 50 6.97 17.76 -8.08
CA VAL A 50 5.78 17.87 -8.96
C VAL A 50 6.06 17.34 -10.37
N GLU A 51 7.27 16.86 -10.60
CA GLU A 51 7.77 16.27 -11.85
C GLU A 51 8.58 15.00 -11.54
N ASN A 52 9.20 14.38 -12.55
CA ASN A 52 9.99 13.16 -12.41
C ASN A 52 11.07 13.31 -11.33
N ASP A 53 11.15 12.30 -10.46
CA ASP A 53 12.09 12.27 -9.34
C ASP A 53 12.43 10.82 -8.97
N MET A 54 13.53 10.63 -8.23
CA MET A 54 14.00 9.33 -7.79
C MET A 54 14.26 9.35 -6.28
N VAL A 55 13.70 8.34 -5.59
CA VAL A 55 13.85 8.17 -4.15
C VAL A 55 14.79 7.00 -3.88
N ILE A 56 15.77 7.22 -3.00
CA ILE A 56 16.80 6.24 -2.62
C ILE A 56 16.85 6.17 -1.10
N ALA A 57 17.00 4.97 -0.54
CA ALA A 57 17.22 4.75 0.88
C ALA A 57 18.12 3.53 1.11
N GLU A 58 18.88 3.55 2.20
CA GLU A 58 19.59 2.38 2.70
C GLU A 58 18.66 1.55 3.58
N LEU A 59 18.66 0.22 3.40
CA LEU A 59 17.79 -0.68 4.15
C LEU A 59 18.63 -1.48 5.15
N ASP A 60 18.27 -1.39 6.43
CA ASP A 60 18.85 -2.25 7.47
C ASP A 60 18.05 -3.56 7.59
N PRO A 61 18.56 -4.70 7.09
CA PRO A 61 17.84 -5.97 7.13
C PRO A 61 17.57 -6.48 8.55
N THR A 62 18.30 -5.98 9.56
CA THR A 62 18.07 -6.40 10.96
C THR A 62 16.70 -5.96 11.48
N LEU A 63 16.10 -4.92 10.90
CA LEU A 63 14.75 -4.47 11.25
C LEU A 63 13.67 -5.52 10.95
N LEU A 64 13.88 -6.38 9.95
CA LEU A 64 12.90 -7.43 9.60
C LEU A 64 12.72 -8.45 10.73
N THR A 65 13.83 -8.93 11.32
CA THR A 65 13.78 -9.94 12.38
C THR A 65 13.24 -9.37 13.69
N ALA A 66 13.49 -8.09 13.95
CA ALA A 66 12.98 -7.38 15.12
C ALA A 66 11.50 -6.98 14.98
N SER A 67 11.00 -6.77 13.76
CA SER A 67 9.68 -6.18 13.51
C SER A 67 8.52 -6.92 14.16
N ASN A 68 7.59 -6.14 14.72
CA ASN A 68 6.37 -6.63 15.33
C ASN A 68 5.50 -7.39 14.32
N GLY A 69 5.33 -6.88 13.09
CA GLY A 69 4.55 -7.56 12.05
C GLY A 69 5.05 -8.99 11.76
N LYS A 70 6.37 -9.22 11.70
CA LYS A 70 6.94 -10.58 11.53
C LYS A 70 6.70 -11.46 12.74
N ARG A 71 6.73 -10.91 13.95
CA ARG A 71 6.42 -11.64 15.18
C ARG A 71 4.94 -12.05 15.23
N TRP A 72 4.03 -11.13 14.93
CA TRP A 72 2.59 -11.37 14.94
C TRP A 72 2.13 -12.33 13.84
N MET A 73 2.81 -12.37 12.69
CA MET A 73 2.55 -13.39 11.67
C MET A 73 2.73 -14.81 12.20
N LYS A 74 3.67 -15.05 13.12
CA LYS A 74 3.90 -16.40 13.71
C LYS A 74 2.76 -16.85 14.62
N THR A 75 1.99 -15.91 15.15
CA THR A 75 0.90 -16.18 16.12
C THR A 75 -0.49 -16.12 15.48
N ARG A 76 -0.57 -15.97 14.15
CA ARG A 76 -1.85 -15.96 13.43
C ARG A 76 -2.55 -17.31 13.57
N ARG A 77 -3.88 -17.27 13.54
CA ARG A 77 -4.78 -18.42 13.58
C ARG A 77 -5.59 -18.49 12.28
N PRO A 78 -5.04 -19.07 11.20
CA PRO A 78 -5.66 -19.10 9.88
C PRO A 78 -7.07 -19.68 9.87
N GLU A 79 -7.36 -20.62 10.76
CA GLU A 79 -8.67 -21.25 10.94
C GLU A 79 -9.79 -20.25 11.27
N LEU A 80 -9.46 -19.11 11.88
CA LEU A 80 -10.42 -18.04 12.19
C LEU A 80 -10.73 -17.14 10.99
N TYR A 81 -9.94 -17.20 9.92
CA TYR A 81 -10.07 -16.31 8.76
C TYR A 81 -10.79 -16.95 7.58
N SER A 82 -11.24 -18.20 7.72
CA SER A 82 -11.90 -18.96 6.64
C SER A 82 -13.05 -18.18 6.00
N MET A 83 -13.85 -17.47 6.80
CA MET A 83 -14.96 -16.63 6.34
C MET A 83 -14.52 -15.48 5.41
N LEU A 84 -13.29 -14.95 5.56
CA LEU A 84 -12.77 -13.89 4.67
C LEU A 84 -12.47 -14.41 3.26
N ALA A 85 -12.24 -15.71 3.11
CA ALA A 85 -11.95 -16.36 1.84
C ALA A 85 -13.18 -17.04 1.21
N THR A 86 -14.29 -17.09 1.92
CA THR A 86 -15.55 -17.67 1.42
C THR A 86 -16.15 -16.74 0.37
N ARG A 87 -16.54 -17.30 -0.79
CA ARG A 87 -17.31 -16.54 -1.77
C ARG A 87 -18.68 -16.21 -1.21
N VAL A 88 -19.04 -14.94 -1.28
CA VAL A 88 -20.34 -14.39 -0.85
C VAL A 88 -21.29 -14.22 -2.04
N GLY A 89 -20.80 -14.33 -3.28
CA GLY A 89 -21.61 -14.33 -4.51
C GLY A 89 -21.85 -12.95 -5.13
N ASN A 90 -21.28 -11.90 -4.56
CA ASN A 90 -21.33 -10.53 -5.09
C ASN A 90 -19.96 -10.03 -5.59
N GLU A 91 -18.99 -10.93 -5.77
CA GLU A 91 -17.67 -10.58 -6.28
C GLU A 91 -17.78 -10.01 -7.70
N GLN A 92 -17.10 -8.90 -7.95
CA GLN A 92 -17.10 -8.22 -9.24
C GLN A 92 -15.67 -7.90 -9.67
N ASP A 93 -15.48 -7.73 -10.97
CA ASP A 93 -14.19 -7.31 -11.52
C ASP A 93 -13.80 -5.91 -11.01
N THR A 94 -12.50 -5.70 -10.78
CA THR A 94 -11.99 -4.44 -10.23
C THR A 94 -12.29 -3.26 -11.16
N ARG A 95 -12.23 -3.46 -12.48
CA ARG A 95 -12.56 -2.42 -13.46
C ARG A 95 -14.04 -2.08 -13.39
N THR A 96 -14.92 -3.08 -13.33
CA THR A 96 -16.36 -2.87 -13.20
C THR A 96 -16.71 -2.04 -11.97
N VAL A 97 -16.18 -2.41 -10.79
CA VAL A 97 -16.44 -1.68 -9.53
C VAL A 97 -15.82 -0.28 -9.57
N ARG A 98 -14.65 -0.11 -10.17
CA ARG A 98 -13.98 1.19 -10.25
C ARG A 98 -14.79 2.23 -11.03
N PHE A 99 -15.45 1.81 -12.10
CA PHE A 99 -16.18 2.69 -13.01
C PHE A 99 -17.70 2.63 -12.85
N SER A 100 -18.21 1.99 -11.80
CA SER A 100 -19.66 1.81 -11.58
C SER A 100 -20.43 3.12 -11.37
N TYR A 101 -19.75 4.21 -11.04
CA TYR A 101 -20.37 5.52 -10.80
C TYR A 101 -20.48 6.38 -12.07
N GLU A 102 -19.75 6.05 -13.13
CA GLU A 102 -19.76 6.82 -14.38
C GLU A 102 -21.02 6.53 -15.22
N SER A 103 -21.64 5.36 -15.07
CA SER A 103 -22.88 4.98 -15.76
C SER A 103 -24.15 5.61 -15.18
N THR A 104 -24.06 6.42 -14.12
CA THR A 104 -25.23 7.05 -13.47
C THR A 104 -25.37 8.53 -13.84
N GLN A 105 -24.54 9.03 -14.75
CA GLN A 105 -24.59 10.39 -15.28
C GLN A 105 -25.11 10.38 -16.72
N GLU A 106 -26.40 10.07 -16.89
CA GLU A 106 -27.20 10.42 -18.07
C GLU A 106 -28.31 11.40 -17.67
#